data_AF-A0A1G3R756-F1
#
_entry.id   AF-A0A1G3R756-F1
#
_cell.length_a   1.000
_cell.length_b   1.000
_cell.length_c   1.000
_cell.angle_alpha   90.00
_cell.angle_beta   90.00
_cell.angle_gamma   90.00
#
_symmetry.space_group_name_H-M   'P 1'
#
loop_
_entity.id
_entity.type
_entity.pdbx_description
1 polymer ?
#
loop_
_entity_poly.entity_id
_entity_poly.type
_entity_poly.pdbx_seq_one_letter_code
_entity_poly.pdbx_strand_id
1 'polypeptide(L)'
;MFSKFSKTLIVAAVVLLLASLAFAGGQADKGGKKLNIVFVTPLIAHPVWDVARAGFEDAAKRLDFNAQYVGPQGIDPAEMVNQIEIALSSKVDGIITMPIAPTAMRPVFRKAAEMKTPVVFIGAIDPESTSLASVGTDEDNLGRIGSEAVKAYFAKKGNPPLRAVVMQSTMDASFAIKARDGYLKYMASYPDFKMVVNEFCNSDMLIAMQKYESVFKAYPEINLVLGVCGEAGPAAAKVVKEQKLQNKITVIAIDDVAETMDLIRDGTIYGTKAQNFYKMAALCSELLVDYLRNGKSPVKSADKQKYDFDSGAIFVTKENIDSYKDAMKN
;
A
#
# COMPACT_ATOMS: atom_id res chain seq x y z
N MET A 1 66.16 47.25 -43.79
CA MET A 1 65.06 46.30 -44.11
C MET A 1 64.97 45.32 -42.93
N PHE A 2 63.77 44.97 -42.45
CA PHE A 2 63.46 44.16 -41.24
C PHE A 2 63.42 44.90 -39.88
N SER A 3 62.31 45.57 -39.58
CA SER A 3 61.81 45.76 -38.21
C SER A 3 60.45 46.45 -38.29
N LYS A 4 59.36 45.68 -38.29
CA LYS A 4 57.99 46.16 -37.96
C LYS A 4 56.86 45.10 -38.01
N PHE A 5 57.16 43.82 -38.29
CA PHE A 5 56.12 42.80 -38.48
C PHE A 5 55.90 41.80 -37.33
N SER A 6 56.57 41.92 -36.16
CA SER A 6 56.46 40.90 -35.09
C SER A 6 55.47 41.21 -33.96
N LYS A 7 54.94 42.44 -33.84
CA LYS A 7 54.04 42.79 -32.73
C LYS A 7 52.55 42.65 -33.05
N THR A 8 52.16 42.74 -34.32
CA THR A 8 50.75 42.67 -34.73
C THR A 8 50.20 41.24 -34.80
N LEU A 9 51.06 40.24 -35.09
CA LEU A 9 50.63 38.83 -35.11
C LEU A 9 50.37 38.24 -33.71
N ILE A 10 51.05 38.75 -32.67
CA ILE A 10 50.89 38.23 -31.29
C ILE A 10 49.57 38.71 -30.68
N VAL A 11 49.11 39.92 -31.01
CA VAL A 11 47.83 40.44 -30.50
C VAL A 11 46.63 39.74 -31.16
N ALA A 12 46.72 39.36 -32.45
CA ALA A 12 45.66 38.62 -33.13
C ALA A 12 45.50 37.18 -32.61
N ALA A 13 46.59 36.52 -32.21
CA ALA A 13 46.55 35.17 -31.64
C ALA A 13 45.97 35.13 -30.21
N VAL A 14 46.15 36.19 -29.41
CA VAL A 14 45.60 36.27 -28.04
C VAL A 14 44.10 36.58 -28.04
N VAL A 15 43.61 37.36 -29.02
CA VAL A 15 42.17 37.65 -29.15
C VAL A 15 41.39 36.43 -29.67
N LEU A 16 41.98 35.61 -30.54
CA LEU A 16 41.38 34.34 -31.00
C LEU A 16 41.38 33.23 -29.93
N LEU A 17 42.32 33.25 -28.99
CA LEU A 17 42.33 32.32 -27.85
C LEU A 17 41.32 32.71 -26.75
N LEU A 18 40.97 33.99 -26.64
CA LEU A 18 39.96 34.48 -25.70
C LEU A 18 38.53 34.35 -26.23
N ALA A 19 38.35 34.30 -27.55
CA ALA A 19 37.03 34.05 -28.17
C ALA A 19 36.61 32.57 -28.14
N SER A 20 37.54 31.62 -28.04
CA SER A 20 37.24 30.19 -27.90
C SER A 20 36.92 29.76 -26.46
N LEU A 21 37.26 30.58 -25.46
CA LEU A 21 36.89 30.38 -24.05
C LEU A 21 35.49 30.90 -23.69
N ALA A 22 34.84 31.66 -24.58
CA ALA A 22 33.49 32.20 -24.37
C ALA A 22 32.37 31.33 -24.99
N PHE A 23 32.71 30.27 -25.73
CA PHE A 23 31.74 29.35 -26.34
C PHE A 23 31.79 27.92 -25.80
N ALA A 24 32.59 27.67 -24.75
CA ALA A 24 32.33 26.59 -23.82
C ALA A 24 31.16 27.02 -22.93
N GLY A 25 29.98 27.18 -23.54
CA GLY A 25 28.74 27.22 -22.82
C GLY A 25 28.72 26.01 -21.92
N GLY A 26 28.77 26.25 -20.62
CA GLY A 26 28.46 25.24 -19.62
C GLY A 26 27.09 24.69 -19.99
N GLN A 27 27.09 23.57 -20.68
CA GLN A 27 25.98 22.65 -20.67
C GLN A 27 25.93 22.22 -19.21
N ALA A 28 25.18 22.98 -18.41
CA ALA A 28 24.85 22.62 -17.05
C ALA A 28 24.40 21.18 -17.13
N ASP A 29 25.16 20.31 -16.47
CA ASP A 29 24.79 18.92 -16.29
C ASP A 29 23.43 18.93 -15.61
N LYS A 30 22.37 18.77 -16.42
CA LYS A 30 20.99 18.67 -15.94
C LYS A 30 20.75 17.31 -15.26
N GLY A 31 21.78 16.48 -15.12
CA GLY A 31 21.77 15.28 -14.30
C GLY A 31 22.05 15.62 -12.85
N GLY A 32 21.04 16.12 -12.12
CA GLY A 32 21.11 16.08 -10.65
C GLY A 32 21.40 14.64 -10.18
N LYS A 33 22.16 14.48 -9.08
CA LYS A 33 22.45 13.15 -8.51
C LYS A 33 21.15 12.34 -8.41
N LYS A 34 21.14 11.16 -9.04
CA LYS A 34 20.00 10.23 -8.97
C LYS A 34 19.75 9.84 -7.52
N LEU A 35 18.52 10.07 -7.05
CA LEU A 35 18.10 9.72 -5.69
C LEU A 35 18.12 8.20 -5.52
N ASN A 36 18.46 7.71 -4.33
CA ASN A 36 18.39 6.32 -3.95
C ASN A 36 17.25 6.17 -2.95
N ILE A 37 16.19 5.46 -3.34
CA ILE A 37 15.00 5.26 -2.51
C ILE A 37 14.83 3.77 -2.28
N VAL A 38 14.64 3.40 -1.01
CA VAL A 38 14.37 2.01 -0.60
C VAL A 38 12.91 1.89 -0.18
N PHE A 39 12.20 0.93 -0.74
CA PHE A 39 10.90 0.49 -0.24
C PHE A 39 11.09 -0.79 0.57
N VAL A 40 10.90 -0.68 1.90
CA VAL A 40 10.85 -1.80 2.83
C VAL A 40 9.39 -2.25 3.02
N THR A 41 9.00 -3.29 2.29
CA THR A 41 7.65 -3.89 2.31
C THR A 41 7.50 -4.90 3.47
N PRO A 42 6.29 -5.15 4.00
CA PRO A 42 6.09 -6.16 5.04
C PRO A 42 6.03 -7.61 4.53
N LEU A 43 5.78 -7.82 3.23
CA LEU A 43 5.71 -9.16 2.63
C LEU A 43 6.23 -9.08 1.18
N ILE A 44 7.45 -9.55 0.95
CA ILE A 44 8.09 -9.40 -0.36
C ILE A 44 7.44 -10.27 -1.44
N ALA A 45 6.88 -11.43 -1.07
CA ALA A 45 6.33 -12.41 -2.00
C ALA A 45 4.79 -12.37 -2.13
N HIS A 46 4.12 -11.44 -1.43
CA HIS A 46 2.65 -11.42 -1.42
C HIS A 46 2.08 -10.59 -2.60
N PRO A 47 1.08 -11.09 -3.35
CA PRO A 47 0.64 -10.48 -4.62
C PRO A 47 0.22 -9.01 -4.56
N VAL A 48 -0.46 -8.56 -3.49
CA VAL A 48 -0.82 -7.13 -3.36
C VAL A 48 0.39 -6.21 -3.28
N TRP A 49 1.50 -6.72 -2.74
CA TRP A 49 2.74 -5.98 -2.61
C TRP A 49 3.56 -6.02 -3.91
N ASP A 50 3.36 -7.01 -4.79
CA ASP A 50 3.86 -6.94 -6.16
C ASP A 50 3.16 -5.83 -6.96
N VAL A 51 1.87 -5.57 -6.72
CA VAL A 51 1.14 -4.43 -7.31
C VAL A 51 1.71 -3.10 -6.80
N ALA A 52 2.01 -3.01 -5.50
CA ALA A 52 2.71 -1.85 -4.93
C ALA A 52 4.13 -1.68 -5.51
N ARG A 53 4.88 -2.77 -5.69
CA ARG A 53 6.21 -2.76 -6.33
C ARG A 53 6.13 -2.19 -7.74
N ALA A 54 5.15 -2.60 -8.54
CA ALA A 54 4.96 -2.07 -9.88
C ALA A 54 4.76 -0.54 -9.87
N GLY A 55 3.93 -0.02 -8.95
CA GLY A 55 3.73 1.42 -8.78
C GLY A 55 5.00 2.18 -8.36
N PHE A 56 5.79 1.58 -7.48
CA PHE A 56 7.08 2.10 -7.05
C PHE A 56 8.11 2.14 -8.19
N GLU A 57 8.25 1.04 -8.95
CA GLU A 57 9.20 0.92 -10.05
C GLU A 57 8.83 1.81 -11.25
N ASP A 58 7.54 1.96 -11.55
CA ASP A 58 7.09 2.88 -12.60
C ASP A 58 7.26 4.34 -12.19
N ALA A 59 7.07 4.68 -10.91
CA ALA A 59 7.47 5.98 -10.39
C ALA A 59 8.99 6.18 -10.48
N ALA A 60 9.80 5.15 -10.22
CA ALA A 60 11.26 5.21 -10.36
C ALA A 60 11.73 5.54 -11.76
N LYS A 61 11.11 4.92 -12.78
CA LYS A 61 11.38 5.22 -14.19
C LYS A 61 10.97 6.65 -14.55
N ARG A 62 9.75 7.05 -14.17
CA ARG A 62 9.18 8.37 -14.52
C ARG A 62 9.87 9.52 -13.82
N LEU A 63 10.25 9.33 -12.56
CA LEU A 63 10.89 10.35 -11.71
C LEU A 63 12.41 10.23 -11.70
N ASP A 64 13.00 9.26 -12.40
CA ASP A 64 14.44 9.03 -12.48
C ASP A 64 15.13 8.93 -11.10
N PHE A 65 14.80 7.90 -10.32
CA PHE A 65 15.51 7.51 -9.09
C PHE A 65 15.94 6.05 -9.13
N ASN A 66 16.94 5.67 -8.32
CA ASN A 66 17.37 4.30 -8.10
C ASN A 66 16.44 3.66 -7.08
N ALA A 67 15.70 2.63 -7.51
CA ALA A 67 14.74 1.91 -6.68
C ALA A 67 15.36 0.63 -6.13
N GLN A 68 15.18 0.40 -4.82
CA GLN A 68 15.45 -0.89 -4.19
C GLN A 68 14.20 -1.34 -3.42
N TYR A 69 13.72 -2.53 -3.72
CA TYR A 69 12.55 -3.13 -3.05
C TYR A 69 13.01 -4.33 -2.22
N VAL A 70 12.80 -4.27 -0.91
CA VAL A 70 13.25 -5.28 0.06
C VAL A 70 12.17 -5.54 1.10
N GLY A 71 12.22 -6.68 1.76
CA GLY A 71 11.31 -7.03 2.83
C GLY A 71 11.40 -8.52 3.18
N PRO A 72 10.76 -8.93 4.28
CA PRO A 72 10.78 -10.32 4.71
C PRO A 72 9.85 -11.19 3.86
N GLN A 73 10.04 -12.52 3.94
CA GLN A 73 9.17 -13.51 3.29
C GLN A 73 7.82 -13.66 4.00
N GLY A 74 7.81 -13.53 5.32
CA GLY A 74 6.61 -13.50 6.18
C GLY A 74 6.61 -12.25 7.05
N ILE A 75 5.53 -12.03 7.81
CA ILE A 75 5.43 -10.86 8.70
C ILE A 75 6.53 -10.94 9.77
N ASP A 76 7.56 -10.10 9.61
CA ASP A 76 8.69 -10.00 10.52
C ASP A 76 9.10 -8.52 10.72
N PRO A 77 8.57 -7.86 11.76
CA PRO A 77 8.91 -6.48 12.04
C PRO A 77 10.39 -6.27 12.39
N ALA A 78 11.07 -7.27 12.95
CA ALA A 78 12.49 -7.15 13.31
C ALA A 78 13.35 -7.14 12.04
N GLU A 79 13.04 -7.98 11.06
CA GLU A 79 13.70 -7.95 9.76
C GLU A 79 13.39 -6.65 9.00
N MET A 80 12.16 -6.13 9.06
CA MET A 80 11.87 -4.80 8.49
C MET A 80 12.73 -3.71 9.13
N VAL A 81 12.89 -3.71 10.46
CA VAL A 81 13.79 -2.78 11.16
C VAL A 81 15.23 -2.92 10.65
N ASN A 82 15.73 -4.15 10.55
CA ASN A 82 17.08 -4.44 10.02
C ASN A 82 17.26 -3.88 8.59
N GLN A 83 16.29 -4.09 7.69
CA GLN A 83 16.33 -3.54 6.33
C GLN A 83 16.33 -2.01 6.31
N ILE A 84 15.58 -1.36 7.20
CA ILE A 84 15.61 0.10 7.36
C ILE A 84 17.00 0.54 7.87
N GLU A 85 17.61 -0.16 8.83
CA GLU A 85 18.95 0.16 9.31
C GLU A 85 20.03 0.01 8.23
N ILE A 86 19.93 -1.01 7.39
CA ILE A 86 20.81 -1.22 6.22
C ILE A 86 20.65 -0.05 5.23
N ALA A 87 19.41 0.36 4.95
CA ALA A 87 19.13 1.50 4.07
C ALA A 87 19.73 2.80 4.62
N LEU A 88 19.53 3.08 5.91
CA LEU A 88 20.11 4.23 6.60
C LEU A 88 21.64 4.22 6.58
N SER A 89 22.26 3.06 6.87
CA SER A 89 23.71 2.89 6.84
C SER A 89 24.29 3.10 5.44
N SER A 90 23.53 2.73 4.41
CA SER A 90 23.84 2.97 3.00
C SER A 90 23.60 4.41 2.55
N LYS A 91 23.14 5.29 3.46
CA LYS A 91 22.88 6.72 3.22
C LYS A 91 21.93 6.96 2.05
N VAL A 92 20.86 6.18 1.99
CA VAL A 92 19.80 6.36 0.99
C VAL A 92 19.14 7.72 1.18
N ASP A 93 18.62 8.28 0.09
CA ASP A 93 18.04 9.62 0.10
C ASP A 93 16.61 9.61 0.66
N GLY A 94 15.90 8.47 0.64
CA GLY A 94 14.59 8.34 1.28
C GLY A 94 14.10 6.90 1.41
N ILE A 95 13.10 6.70 2.27
CA ILE A 95 12.54 5.37 2.59
C ILE A 95 11.02 5.39 2.47
N ILE A 96 10.45 4.35 1.87
CA ILE A 96 9.02 4.04 1.92
C ILE A 96 8.86 2.76 2.74
N THR A 97 7.95 2.72 3.71
CA THR A 97 7.73 1.51 4.52
C THR A 97 6.37 1.49 5.20
N MET A 98 5.92 0.32 5.65
CA MET A 98 4.70 0.17 6.43
C MET A 98 5.07 0.07 7.93
N PRO A 99 4.52 0.91 8.82
CA PRO A 99 4.70 0.78 10.26
C PRO A 99 3.84 -0.37 10.81
N ILE A 100 4.16 -1.62 10.44
CA ILE A 100 3.31 -2.79 10.73
C ILE A 100 3.26 -3.14 12.22
N ALA A 101 4.34 -2.84 12.96
CA ALA A 101 4.39 -2.93 14.42
C ALA A 101 4.90 -1.58 14.98
N PRO A 102 4.03 -0.56 15.07
CA PRO A 102 4.41 0.82 15.38
C PRO A 102 5.37 0.96 16.57
N THR A 103 4.99 0.41 17.73
CA THR A 103 5.77 0.49 18.97
C THR A 103 7.19 -0.04 18.80
N ALA A 104 7.36 -1.17 18.11
CA ALA A 104 8.66 -1.82 17.91
C ALA A 104 9.51 -1.08 16.86
N MET A 105 8.89 -0.43 15.88
CA MET A 105 9.58 0.25 14.77
C MET A 105 9.90 1.72 15.04
N ARG A 106 9.24 2.38 16.00
CA ARG A 106 9.51 3.79 16.39
C ARG A 106 10.99 4.12 16.60
N PRO A 107 11.82 3.28 17.25
CA PRO A 107 13.25 3.57 17.40
C PRO A 107 13.97 3.77 16.06
N VAL A 108 13.71 2.94 15.05
CA VAL A 108 14.37 3.09 13.75
C VAL A 108 13.85 4.29 12.97
N PHE A 109 12.58 4.66 13.14
CA PHE A 109 12.03 5.88 12.54
C PHE A 109 12.63 7.16 13.15
N ARG A 110 12.87 7.19 14.48
CA ARG A 110 13.61 8.30 15.11
C ARG A 110 15.02 8.41 14.59
N LYS A 111 15.73 7.28 14.45
CA LYS A 111 17.07 7.23 13.86
C LYS A 111 17.08 7.78 12.42
N ALA A 112 16.08 7.42 11.61
CA ALA A 112 15.92 7.99 10.25
C ALA A 112 15.76 9.52 10.28
N ALA A 113 14.95 10.04 11.21
CA ALA A 113 14.75 11.48 11.38
C ALA A 113 16.02 12.21 11.85
N GLU A 114 16.79 11.63 12.80
CA GLU A 114 18.09 12.15 13.25
C GLU A 114 19.11 12.20 12.11
N MET A 115 19.08 11.20 11.22
CA MET A 115 19.90 11.14 10.01
C MET A 115 19.37 12.02 8.86
N LYS A 116 18.22 12.68 9.06
CA LYS A 116 17.53 13.51 8.04
C LYS A 116 17.13 12.73 6.79
N THR A 117 16.90 11.42 6.91
CA THR A 117 16.36 10.59 5.83
C THR A 117 14.83 10.57 5.94
N PRO A 118 14.08 11.22 5.03
CA PRO A 118 12.63 11.23 5.07
C PRO A 118 12.04 9.83 4.87
N VAL A 119 11.02 9.50 5.67
CA VAL A 119 10.27 8.24 5.60
C VAL A 119 8.82 8.54 5.22
N VAL A 120 8.28 7.89 4.19
CA VAL A 120 6.84 7.92 3.88
C VAL A 120 6.22 6.60 4.29
N PHE A 121 5.12 6.68 5.05
CA PHE A 121 4.37 5.49 5.44
C PHE A 121 3.37 5.07 4.37
N ILE A 122 3.29 3.76 4.13
CA ILE A 122 2.33 3.15 3.21
C ILE A 122 1.47 2.12 3.94
N GLY A 123 0.15 2.19 3.75
CA GLY A 123 -0.81 1.15 4.18
C GLY A 123 -1.00 1.00 5.70
N ALA A 124 -0.28 1.77 6.51
CA ALA A 124 -0.53 1.94 7.95
C ALA A 124 -0.02 3.31 8.42
N ILE A 125 -0.50 3.74 9.59
CA ILE A 125 -0.13 5.01 10.23
C ILE A 125 0.45 4.70 11.62
N ASP A 126 1.49 5.45 12.00
CA ASP A 126 1.91 5.57 13.40
C ASP A 126 1.85 7.04 13.84
N PRO A 127 0.78 7.46 14.55
CA PRO A 127 0.58 8.85 14.98
C PRO A 127 1.66 9.38 15.93
N GLU A 128 2.42 8.49 16.58
CA GLU A 128 3.50 8.84 17.51
C GLU A 128 4.89 8.84 16.84
N SER A 129 4.97 8.48 15.56
CA SER A 129 6.20 8.49 14.80
C SER A 129 6.33 9.73 13.90
N THR A 130 7.53 9.92 13.37
CA THR A 130 7.89 11.00 12.45
C THR A 130 8.01 10.45 11.03
N SER A 131 6.94 10.55 10.26
CA SER A 131 6.97 10.37 8.81
C SER A 131 6.90 11.72 8.09
N LEU A 132 7.39 11.78 6.85
CA LEU A 132 7.15 12.88 5.93
C LEU A 132 5.67 12.95 5.55
N ALA A 133 5.07 11.81 5.22
CA ALA A 133 3.64 11.66 4.93
C ALA A 133 3.20 10.20 5.20
N SER A 134 1.90 9.98 5.13
CA SER A 134 1.25 8.67 5.15
C SER A 134 0.25 8.54 3.99
N VAL A 135 0.31 7.42 3.27
CA VAL A 135 -0.58 7.10 2.16
C VAL A 135 -1.19 5.73 2.39
N GLY A 136 -2.50 5.59 2.23
CA GLY A 136 -3.17 4.31 2.45
C GLY A 136 -4.62 4.35 2.00
N THR A 137 -5.42 3.41 2.49
CA THR A 137 -6.87 3.38 2.25
C THR A 137 -7.57 3.71 3.55
N ASP A 138 -8.58 4.58 3.52
CA ASP A 138 -9.45 4.76 4.69
C ASP A 138 -10.12 3.44 5.11
N GLU A 139 -9.74 2.90 6.28
CA GLU A 139 -10.23 1.61 6.74
C GLU A 139 -11.66 1.66 7.28
N ASP A 140 -12.13 2.81 7.79
CA ASP A 140 -13.55 2.99 8.12
C ASP A 140 -14.39 2.95 6.84
N ASN A 141 -13.88 3.56 5.75
CA ASN A 141 -14.49 3.47 4.44
C ASN A 141 -14.51 2.03 3.88
N LEU A 142 -13.47 1.22 4.10
CA LEU A 142 -13.47 -0.21 3.74
C LEU A 142 -14.58 -0.98 4.47
N GLY A 143 -14.77 -0.73 5.76
CA GLY A 143 -15.88 -1.28 6.53
C GLY A 143 -17.25 -0.79 6.03
N ARG A 144 -17.34 0.49 5.66
CA ARG A 144 -18.56 1.12 5.13
C ARG A 144 -19.00 0.50 3.80
N ILE A 145 -18.14 0.50 2.79
CA ILE A 145 -18.49 0.02 1.44
C ILE A 145 -18.83 -1.48 1.46
N GLY A 146 -18.11 -2.26 2.27
CA GLY A 146 -18.40 -3.68 2.46
C GLY A 146 -19.75 -3.90 3.13
N SER A 147 -20.05 -3.14 4.19
CA SER A 147 -21.35 -3.21 4.88
C SER A 147 -22.50 -2.78 3.98
N GLU A 148 -22.35 -1.72 3.20
CA GLU A 148 -23.35 -1.26 2.23
C GLU A 148 -23.63 -2.33 1.18
N ALA A 149 -22.61 -2.98 0.65
CA ALA A 149 -22.77 -4.06 -0.32
C ALA A 149 -23.47 -5.28 0.29
N VAL A 150 -23.12 -5.67 1.52
CA VAL A 150 -23.81 -6.75 2.26
C VAL A 150 -25.28 -6.41 2.46
N LYS A 151 -25.59 -5.21 2.95
CA LYS A 151 -26.97 -4.74 3.16
C LYS A 151 -27.76 -4.74 1.87
N ALA A 152 -27.21 -4.20 0.78
CA ALA A 152 -27.86 -4.17 -0.53
C ALA A 152 -28.15 -5.58 -1.09
N TYR A 153 -27.21 -6.52 -0.88
CA TYR A 153 -27.38 -7.91 -1.30
C TYR A 153 -28.49 -8.62 -0.52
N PHE A 154 -28.49 -8.51 0.81
CA PHE A 154 -29.45 -9.22 1.66
C PHE A 154 -30.82 -8.54 1.75
N ALA A 155 -30.93 -7.24 1.43
CA ALA A 155 -32.22 -6.57 1.25
C ALA A 155 -33.08 -7.24 0.18
N LYS A 156 -32.45 -7.66 -0.93
CA LYS A 156 -33.11 -8.43 -2.01
C LYS A 156 -33.53 -9.84 -1.58
N LYS A 157 -33.06 -10.32 -0.41
CA LYS A 157 -33.33 -11.64 0.16
C LYS A 157 -34.22 -11.59 1.41
N GLY A 158 -34.88 -10.46 1.65
CA GLY A 158 -35.78 -10.30 2.79
C GLY A 158 -35.08 -10.05 4.13
N ASN A 159 -33.82 -9.59 4.11
CA ASN A 159 -33.02 -9.26 5.30
C ASN A 159 -32.96 -10.40 6.34
N PRO A 160 -32.46 -11.60 6.00
CA PRO A 160 -32.34 -12.68 6.97
C PRO A 160 -31.35 -12.32 8.09
N PRO A 161 -31.44 -12.97 9.27
CA PRO A 161 -30.41 -12.89 10.30
C PRO A 161 -29.03 -13.16 9.73
N LEU A 162 -28.05 -12.29 10.03
CA LEU A 162 -26.67 -12.44 9.61
C LEU A 162 -25.80 -12.84 10.81
N ARG A 163 -25.06 -13.93 10.65
CA ARG A 163 -24.13 -14.48 11.62
C ARG A 163 -22.77 -14.54 10.95
N ALA A 164 -21.90 -13.62 11.36
CA ALA A 164 -20.65 -13.36 10.67
C ALA A 164 -19.44 -13.90 11.41
N VAL A 165 -18.47 -14.43 10.65
CA VAL A 165 -17.07 -14.52 11.07
C VAL A 165 -16.28 -13.39 10.41
N VAL A 166 -15.44 -12.73 11.19
CA VAL A 166 -14.37 -11.87 10.67
C VAL A 166 -13.04 -12.61 10.74
N MET A 167 -12.23 -12.47 9.70
CA MET A 167 -10.85 -12.95 9.67
C MET A 167 -9.89 -11.79 9.48
N GLN A 168 -9.00 -11.60 10.45
CA GLN A 168 -7.92 -10.62 10.46
C GLN A 168 -6.56 -11.27 10.18
N SER A 169 -5.56 -10.45 9.83
CA SER A 169 -4.16 -10.89 9.80
C SER A 169 -3.67 -11.18 11.23
N THR A 170 -3.28 -10.15 11.99
CA THR A 170 -2.86 -10.29 13.40
C THR A 170 -3.84 -9.61 14.35
N MET A 171 -3.71 -9.89 15.64
CA MET A 171 -4.55 -9.30 16.68
C MET A 171 -4.34 -7.80 16.83
N ASP A 172 -3.13 -7.31 16.58
CA ASP A 172 -2.66 -5.94 16.75
C ASP A 172 -2.58 -5.13 15.44
N ALA A 173 -2.88 -5.74 14.29
CA ALA A 173 -2.90 -5.08 13.00
C ALA A 173 -3.98 -3.98 12.96
N SER A 174 -3.56 -2.72 13.12
CA SER A 174 -4.45 -1.56 13.23
C SER A 174 -5.37 -1.40 12.02
N PHE A 175 -4.89 -1.65 10.81
CA PHE A 175 -5.71 -1.58 9.59
C PHE A 175 -6.87 -2.59 9.63
N ALA A 176 -6.59 -3.83 10.06
CA ALA A 176 -7.57 -4.91 10.13
C ALA A 176 -8.59 -4.66 11.26
N ILE A 177 -8.11 -4.13 12.39
CA ILE A 177 -8.96 -3.68 13.51
C ILE A 177 -9.94 -2.60 13.05
N LYS A 178 -9.44 -1.54 12.39
CA LYS A 178 -10.28 -0.44 11.92
C LYS A 178 -11.30 -0.89 10.87
N ALA A 179 -10.90 -1.76 9.94
CA ALA A 179 -11.83 -2.31 8.94
C ALA A 179 -12.94 -3.17 9.59
N ARG A 180 -12.59 -4.01 10.58
CA ARG A 180 -13.56 -4.78 11.38
C ARG A 180 -14.51 -3.84 12.15
N ASP A 181 -13.98 -2.81 12.80
CA ASP A 181 -14.77 -1.88 13.58
C ASP A 181 -15.70 -1.05 12.67
N GLY A 182 -15.25 -0.73 11.46
CA GLY A 182 -16.09 -0.20 10.39
C GLY A 182 -17.26 -1.14 10.06
N TYR A 183 -17.02 -2.44 9.88
CA TYR A 183 -18.14 -3.40 9.73
C TYR A 183 -19.11 -3.37 10.90
N LEU A 184 -18.62 -3.43 12.15
CA LEU A 184 -19.47 -3.39 13.34
C LEU A 184 -20.34 -2.12 13.36
N LYS A 185 -19.74 -0.97 13.08
CA LYS A 185 -20.40 0.33 13.03
C LYS A 185 -21.49 0.39 11.95
N TYR A 186 -21.16 0.04 10.71
CA TYR A 186 -22.08 0.22 9.58
C TYR A 186 -23.13 -0.90 9.43
N MET A 187 -22.85 -2.09 9.97
CA MET A 187 -23.81 -3.19 10.08
C MET A 187 -24.78 -3.04 11.27
N ALA A 188 -24.53 -2.13 12.23
CA ALA A 188 -25.46 -1.87 13.34
C ALA A 188 -26.86 -1.41 12.87
N SER A 189 -26.95 -0.89 11.65
CA SER A 189 -28.22 -0.52 10.99
C SER A 189 -28.95 -1.69 10.31
N TYR A 190 -28.34 -2.88 10.26
CA TYR A 190 -28.97 -4.07 9.69
C TYR A 190 -29.90 -4.72 10.72
N PRO A 191 -31.11 -5.20 10.35
CA PRO A 191 -32.14 -5.60 11.32
C PRO A 191 -31.73 -6.67 12.34
N ASP A 192 -30.97 -7.69 11.91
CA ASP A 192 -30.43 -8.73 12.80
C ASP A 192 -29.02 -9.13 12.31
N PHE A 193 -28.00 -8.47 12.82
CA PHE A 193 -26.59 -8.79 12.56
C PHE A 193 -25.86 -9.11 13.86
N LYS A 194 -25.08 -10.19 13.84
CA LYS A 194 -24.16 -10.54 14.92
C LYS A 194 -22.82 -11.03 14.36
N MET A 195 -21.73 -10.43 14.82
CA MET A 195 -20.41 -11.02 14.70
C MET A 195 -20.29 -12.14 15.73
N VAL A 196 -20.25 -13.38 15.27
CA VAL A 196 -20.22 -14.57 16.12
C VAL A 196 -18.82 -14.82 16.66
N VAL A 197 -17.82 -14.69 15.79
CA VAL A 197 -16.42 -14.94 16.12
C VAL A 197 -15.51 -14.06 15.25
N ASN A 198 -14.36 -13.70 15.83
CA ASN A 198 -13.27 -13.00 15.15
C ASN A 198 -12.01 -13.87 15.26
N GLU A 199 -11.40 -14.21 14.13
CA GLU A 199 -10.23 -15.08 14.04
C GLU A 199 -9.04 -14.36 13.41
N PHE A 200 -7.86 -14.93 13.62
CA PHE A 200 -6.58 -14.39 13.15
C PHE A 200 -5.82 -15.47 12.37
N CYS A 201 -5.37 -15.13 11.17
CA CYS A 201 -4.63 -16.06 10.30
C CYS A 201 -3.13 -15.76 10.16
N ASN A 202 -2.64 -14.66 10.73
CA ASN A 202 -1.28 -14.17 10.58
C ASN A 202 -0.85 -13.96 9.12
N SER A 203 -1.80 -13.61 8.24
CA SER A 203 -1.58 -13.54 6.79
C SER A 203 -1.02 -14.85 6.20
N ASP A 204 -1.47 -15.98 6.74
CA ASP A 204 -1.15 -17.31 6.25
C ASP A 204 -2.43 -18.00 5.73
N MET A 205 -2.39 -18.41 4.46
CA MET A 205 -3.50 -19.08 3.79
C MET A 205 -3.90 -20.40 4.45
N LEU A 206 -2.94 -21.22 4.89
CA LEU A 206 -3.23 -22.52 5.48
C LEU A 206 -3.84 -22.36 6.87
N ILE A 207 -3.33 -21.42 7.67
CA ILE A 207 -3.93 -21.07 8.96
C ILE A 207 -5.35 -20.54 8.74
N ALA A 208 -5.58 -19.65 7.78
CA ALA A 208 -6.92 -19.14 7.47
C ALA A 208 -7.90 -20.28 7.12
N MET A 209 -7.49 -21.24 6.28
CA MET A 209 -8.33 -22.40 5.93
C MET A 209 -8.67 -23.25 7.15
N GLN A 210 -7.68 -23.63 7.97
CA GLN A 210 -7.89 -24.42 9.18
C GLN A 210 -8.85 -23.73 10.18
N LYS A 211 -8.73 -22.40 10.29
CA LYS A 211 -9.65 -21.59 11.11
C LYS A 211 -11.06 -21.60 10.56
N TYR A 212 -11.27 -21.42 9.26
CA TYR A 212 -12.60 -21.50 8.65
C TYR A 212 -13.23 -22.88 8.80
N GLU A 213 -12.47 -23.96 8.60
CA GLU A 213 -12.95 -25.33 8.83
C GLU A 213 -13.46 -25.53 10.26
N SER A 214 -12.69 -25.06 11.23
CA SER A 214 -13.04 -25.13 12.65
C SER A 214 -14.26 -24.28 12.98
N VAL A 215 -14.31 -23.06 12.47
CA VAL A 215 -15.39 -22.09 12.69
C VAL A 215 -16.71 -22.57 12.09
N PHE A 216 -16.73 -23.06 10.85
CA PHE A 216 -17.96 -23.53 10.21
C PHE A 216 -18.52 -24.79 10.87
N LYS A 217 -17.66 -25.60 11.49
CA LYS A 217 -18.07 -26.75 12.31
C LYS A 217 -18.61 -26.32 13.67
N ALA A 218 -17.95 -25.38 14.35
CA ALA A 218 -18.32 -24.94 15.69
C ALA A 218 -19.56 -24.03 15.71
N TYR A 219 -19.73 -23.23 14.65
CA TYR A 219 -20.79 -22.23 14.51
C TYR A 219 -21.58 -22.46 13.21
N PRO A 220 -22.40 -23.51 13.15
CA PRO A 220 -23.15 -23.87 11.94
C PRO A 220 -24.18 -22.80 11.54
N GLU A 221 -24.49 -21.81 12.36
CA GLU A 221 -25.34 -20.68 12.04
C GLU A 221 -24.66 -19.63 11.14
N ILE A 222 -23.33 -19.66 11.00
CA ILE A 222 -22.59 -18.70 10.18
C ILE A 222 -23.06 -18.77 8.73
N ASN A 223 -23.39 -17.60 8.19
CA ASN A 223 -23.83 -17.40 6.82
C ASN A 223 -23.13 -16.23 6.12
N LEU A 224 -22.23 -15.53 6.82
CA LEU A 224 -21.48 -14.40 6.30
C LEU A 224 -20.00 -14.51 6.71
N VAL A 225 -19.10 -14.36 5.74
CA VAL A 225 -17.67 -14.20 5.98
C VAL A 225 -17.28 -12.78 5.61
N LEU A 226 -16.58 -12.10 6.52
CA LEU A 226 -16.05 -10.76 6.35
C LEU A 226 -14.52 -10.81 6.44
N GLY A 227 -13.85 -10.89 5.30
CA GLY A 227 -12.40 -10.84 5.21
C GLY A 227 -11.87 -9.41 5.31
N VAL A 228 -10.88 -9.20 6.18
CA VAL A 228 -10.14 -7.94 6.32
C VAL A 228 -8.61 -8.12 6.22
N CYS A 229 -8.17 -9.27 5.69
CA CYS A 229 -6.81 -9.52 5.17
C CYS A 229 -6.90 -10.27 3.82
N GLY A 230 -5.88 -10.14 2.97
CA GLY A 230 -5.89 -10.65 1.60
C GLY A 230 -6.12 -12.16 1.48
N GLU A 231 -5.67 -12.95 2.46
CA GLU A 231 -5.80 -14.40 2.48
C GLU A 231 -7.20 -14.88 2.87
N ALA A 232 -7.96 -14.07 3.61
CA ALA A 232 -9.24 -14.46 4.20
C ALA A 232 -10.29 -14.87 3.16
N GLY A 233 -10.45 -14.07 2.11
CA GLY A 233 -11.44 -14.32 1.06
C GLY A 233 -11.17 -15.64 0.32
N PRO A 234 -10.00 -15.79 -0.31
CA PRO A 234 -9.61 -17.03 -0.98
C PRO A 234 -9.64 -18.27 -0.09
N ALA A 235 -9.17 -18.18 1.15
CA ALA A 235 -9.21 -19.29 2.11
C ALA A 235 -10.66 -19.71 2.43
N ALA A 236 -11.55 -18.75 2.70
CA ALA A 236 -12.96 -19.03 2.94
C ALA A 236 -13.60 -19.69 1.71
N ALA A 237 -13.30 -19.21 0.51
CA ALA A 237 -13.85 -19.75 -0.72
C ALA A 237 -13.43 -21.21 -0.97
N LYS A 238 -12.18 -21.58 -0.66
CA LYS A 238 -11.70 -22.98 -0.74
C LYS A 238 -12.50 -23.88 0.21
N VAL A 239 -12.58 -23.51 1.48
CA VAL A 239 -13.31 -24.29 2.50
C VAL A 239 -14.81 -24.36 2.16
N VAL A 240 -15.40 -23.26 1.70
CA VAL A 240 -16.81 -23.21 1.26
C VAL A 240 -17.06 -24.17 0.10
N LYS A 241 -16.15 -24.26 -0.87
CA LYS A 241 -16.26 -25.22 -1.98
C LYS A 241 -16.10 -26.66 -1.53
N GLU A 242 -15.08 -26.95 -0.74
CA GLU A 242 -14.78 -28.30 -0.22
C GLU A 242 -15.95 -28.86 0.60
N GLN A 243 -16.57 -28.01 1.43
CA GLN A 243 -17.69 -28.39 2.29
C GLN A 243 -19.07 -28.18 1.63
N LYS A 244 -19.12 -27.77 0.35
CA LYS A 244 -20.34 -27.53 -0.42
C LYS A 244 -21.30 -26.51 0.24
N LEU A 245 -20.74 -25.43 0.79
CA LEU A 245 -21.47 -24.40 1.54
C LEU A 245 -21.80 -23.14 0.71
N GLN A 246 -21.65 -23.18 -0.62
CA GLN A 246 -21.84 -22.01 -1.51
C GLN A 246 -23.24 -21.41 -1.41
N ASN A 247 -24.26 -22.24 -1.14
CA ASN A 247 -25.65 -21.79 -0.98
C ASN A 247 -25.97 -21.27 0.44
N LYS A 248 -25.03 -21.41 1.38
CA LYS A 248 -25.20 -21.08 2.80
C LYS A 248 -24.37 -19.87 3.22
N ILE A 249 -23.14 -19.78 2.74
CA ILE A 249 -22.16 -18.79 3.18
C ILE A 249 -21.91 -17.79 2.07
N THR A 250 -22.14 -16.51 2.35
CA THR A 250 -21.73 -15.40 1.48
C THR A 250 -20.37 -14.89 1.91
N VAL A 251 -19.40 -14.84 1.00
CA VAL A 251 -18.02 -14.38 1.29
C VAL A 251 -17.80 -12.96 0.76
N ILE A 252 -17.39 -12.06 1.66
CA ILE A 252 -16.90 -10.72 1.32
C ILE A 252 -15.39 -10.68 1.54
N ALA A 253 -14.62 -10.59 0.47
CA ALA A 253 -13.16 -10.54 0.51
C ALA A 253 -12.63 -9.11 0.61
N ILE A 254 -11.32 -8.96 0.81
CA ILE A 254 -10.58 -7.72 0.60
C ILE A 254 -9.47 -8.00 -0.42
N ASP A 255 -9.01 -6.96 -1.08
CA ASP A 255 -7.98 -6.97 -2.12
C ASP A 255 -8.43 -7.64 -3.43
N ASP A 256 -7.85 -7.16 -4.53
CA ASP A 256 -8.19 -7.56 -5.89
C ASP A 256 -7.13 -8.46 -6.53
N VAL A 257 -6.51 -9.33 -5.72
CA VAL A 257 -5.58 -10.35 -6.22
C VAL A 257 -6.29 -11.29 -7.20
N ALA A 258 -5.51 -11.85 -8.14
CA ALA A 258 -6.04 -12.65 -9.25
C ALA A 258 -6.96 -13.80 -8.78
N GLU A 259 -6.56 -14.52 -7.73
CA GLU A 259 -7.36 -15.61 -7.15
C GLU A 259 -8.73 -15.10 -6.64
N THR A 260 -8.77 -13.97 -5.94
CA THR A 260 -10.03 -13.35 -5.49
C THR A 260 -10.92 -12.96 -6.67
N MET A 261 -10.34 -12.42 -7.75
CA MET A 261 -11.09 -12.06 -8.96
C MET A 261 -11.73 -13.28 -9.61
N ASP A 262 -10.99 -14.37 -9.74
CA ASP A 262 -11.51 -15.61 -10.35
C ASP A 262 -12.63 -16.22 -9.51
N LEU A 263 -12.49 -16.18 -8.18
CA LEU A 263 -13.52 -16.63 -7.24
C LEU A 263 -14.76 -15.72 -7.21
N ILE A 264 -14.65 -14.45 -7.61
CA ILE A 264 -15.82 -13.59 -7.86
C ILE A 264 -16.50 -13.97 -9.17
N ARG A 265 -15.72 -14.24 -10.23
CA ARG A 265 -16.27 -14.64 -11.55
C ARG A 265 -17.06 -15.95 -11.43
N ASP A 266 -16.55 -16.90 -10.66
CA ASP A 266 -17.22 -18.19 -10.42
C ASP A 266 -18.38 -18.12 -9.42
N GLY A 267 -18.51 -17.02 -8.67
CA GLY A 267 -19.60 -16.75 -7.75
C GLY A 267 -19.42 -17.27 -6.32
N THR A 268 -18.26 -17.84 -5.98
CA THR A 268 -17.97 -18.32 -4.61
C THR A 268 -17.69 -17.16 -3.67
N ILE A 269 -17.02 -16.11 -4.15
CA ILE A 269 -16.90 -14.83 -3.46
C ILE A 269 -17.93 -13.88 -4.05
N TYR A 270 -18.75 -13.26 -3.19
CA TYR A 270 -19.76 -12.31 -3.68
C TYR A 270 -19.12 -11.02 -4.18
N GLY A 271 -18.14 -10.51 -3.43
CA GLY A 271 -17.40 -9.33 -3.81
C GLY A 271 -16.18 -9.11 -2.93
N THR A 272 -15.34 -8.19 -3.37
CA THR A 272 -14.15 -7.76 -2.63
C THR A 272 -14.10 -6.25 -2.49
N LYS A 273 -13.30 -5.78 -1.53
CA LYS A 273 -12.95 -4.38 -1.39
C LYS A 273 -11.58 -4.19 -2.04
N ALA A 274 -11.55 -3.69 -3.26
CA ALA A 274 -10.31 -3.43 -3.98
C ALA A 274 -9.69 -2.12 -3.48
N GLN A 275 -8.40 -2.17 -3.15
CA GLN A 275 -7.58 -1.04 -2.74
C GLN A 275 -6.64 -0.64 -3.87
N ASN A 276 -6.05 0.55 -3.80
CA ASN A 276 -5.16 1.03 -4.85
C ASN A 276 -3.68 1.00 -4.46
N PHE A 277 -3.14 -0.20 -4.21
CA PHE A 277 -1.73 -0.41 -3.83
C PHE A 277 -0.72 0.18 -4.82
N TYR A 278 -1.04 0.16 -6.12
CA TYR A 278 -0.24 0.81 -7.16
C TYR A 278 -0.16 2.33 -6.93
N LYS A 279 -1.32 3.00 -6.76
CA LYS A 279 -1.40 4.45 -6.49
C LYS A 279 -0.75 4.79 -5.17
N MET A 280 -0.90 3.97 -4.13
CA MET A 280 -0.24 4.18 -2.83
C MET A 280 1.28 4.29 -3.02
N ALA A 281 1.91 3.30 -3.65
CA ALA A 281 3.36 3.28 -3.82
C ALA A 281 3.87 4.37 -4.79
N ALA A 282 3.13 4.61 -5.87
CA ALA A 282 3.45 5.68 -6.82
C ALA A 282 3.38 7.07 -6.14
N LEU A 283 2.32 7.33 -5.37
CA LEU A 283 2.16 8.59 -4.64
C LEU A 283 3.19 8.74 -3.52
N CYS A 284 3.48 7.69 -2.75
CA CYS A 284 4.58 7.72 -1.77
C CYS A 284 5.90 8.16 -2.42
N SER A 285 6.19 7.62 -3.61
CA SER A 285 7.39 7.96 -4.37
C SER A 285 7.39 9.41 -4.84
N GLU A 286 6.27 9.90 -5.37
CA GLU A 286 6.09 11.29 -5.80
C GLU A 286 6.30 12.27 -4.65
N LEU A 287 5.64 12.03 -3.52
CA LEU A 287 5.75 12.88 -2.32
C LEU A 287 7.20 12.95 -1.82
N LEU A 288 7.88 11.82 -1.80
CA LEU A 288 9.27 11.72 -1.34
C LEU A 288 10.22 12.44 -2.29
N VAL A 289 10.07 12.25 -3.61
CA VAL A 289 10.88 12.91 -4.63
C VAL A 289 10.63 14.42 -4.66
N ASP A 290 9.38 14.88 -4.58
CA ASP A 290 9.02 16.30 -4.53
C ASP A 290 9.67 16.98 -3.33
N TYR A 291 9.63 16.34 -2.16
CA TYR A 291 10.30 16.84 -0.96
C TYR A 291 11.82 16.89 -1.15
N LEU A 292 12.45 15.81 -1.64
CA LEU A 292 13.90 15.71 -1.77
C LEU A 292 14.49 16.65 -2.83
N ARG A 293 13.79 16.88 -3.93
CA ARG A 293 14.28 17.75 -5.03
C ARG A 293 13.89 19.21 -4.86
N ASN A 294 12.67 19.46 -4.39
CA ASN A 294 12.06 20.78 -4.45
C ASN A 294 11.82 21.38 -3.05
N GLY A 295 12.11 20.66 -1.97
CA GLY A 295 11.82 21.09 -0.60
C GLY A 295 10.32 21.22 -0.30
N LYS A 296 9.46 20.63 -1.14
CA LYS A 296 8.01 20.75 -1.04
C LYS A 296 7.48 19.75 -0.01
N SER A 297 7.14 20.24 1.18
CA SER A 297 6.50 19.41 2.21
C SER A 297 5.07 19.05 1.82
N PRO A 298 4.64 17.79 2.01
CA PRO A 298 3.25 17.39 1.81
C PRO A 298 2.31 18.06 2.82
N VAL A 299 1.06 18.30 2.40
CA VAL A 299 -0.01 18.73 3.30
C VAL A 299 -0.47 17.53 4.10
N LYS A 300 -0.34 17.63 5.43
CA LYS A 300 -0.75 16.56 6.34
C LYS A 300 -2.20 16.68 6.75
N SER A 301 -2.81 15.55 7.09
CA SER A 301 -4.11 15.51 7.75
C SER A 301 -4.06 16.23 9.10
N ALA A 302 -5.12 16.99 9.41
CA ALA A 302 -5.28 17.58 10.74
C ALA A 302 -5.56 16.51 11.82
N ASP A 303 -6.13 15.39 11.42
CA ASP A 303 -6.36 14.21 12.26
C ASP A 303 -5.21 13.21 12.05
N LYS A 304 -4.33 13.09 13.06
CA LYS A 304 -3.18 12.18 13.03
C LYS A 304 -3.56 10.69 12.98
N GLN A 305 -4.83 10.35 13.18
CA GLN A 305 -5.33 8.98 13.06
C GLN A 305 -5.75 8.61 11.63
N LYS A 306 -5.73 9.57 10.70
CA LYS A 306 -6.07 9.41 9.28
C LYS A 306 -4.85 9.59 8.40
N TYR A 307 -4.88 8.93 7.24
CA TYR A 307 -3.83 9.09 6.24
C TYR A 307 -3.79 10.55 5.77
N ASP A 308 -2.60 11.03 5.47
CA ASP A 308 -2.43 12.32 4.83
C ASP A 308 -3.02 12.29 3.41
N PHE A 309 -2.95 11.12 2.75
CA PHE A 309 -3.50 10.88 1.43
C PHE A 309 -4.23 9.53 1.36
N ASP A 310 -5.53 9.58 1.04
CA ASP A 310 -6.32 8.39 0.74
C ASP A 310 -6.14 7.98 -0.73
N SER A 311 -5.75 6.74 -0.93
CA SER A 311 -5.61 6.10 -2.25
C SER A 311 -6.94 5.61 -2.82
N GLY A 312 -7.97 5.55 -1.98
CA GLY A 312 -9.32 5.13 -2.33
C GLY A 312 -9.52 3.62 -2.34
N ALA A 313 -10.79 3.22 -2.30
CA ALA A 313 -11.20 1.84 -2.46
C ALA A 313 -12.54 1.75 -3.19
N ILE A 314 -12.75 0.64 -3.87
CA ILE A 314 -14.01 0.34 -4.56
C ILE A 314 -14.48 -1.07 -4.20
N PHE A 315 -15.79 -1.23 -4.03
CA PHE A 315 -16.37 -2.56 -3.89
C PHE A 315 -16.53 -3.20 -5.27
N VAL A 316 -15.89 -4.34 -5.47
CA VAL A 316 -15.90 -5.10 -6.71
C VAL A 316 -16.80 -6.30 -6.56
N THR A 317 -17.72 -6.45 -7.51
CA THR A 317 -18.56 -7.64 -7.68
C THR A 317 -18.44 -8.11 -9.12
N LYS A 318 -19.12 -9.20 -9.47
CA LYS A 318 -19.25 -9.63 -10.86
C LYS A 318 -19.80 -8.54 -11.80
N GLU A 319 -20.56 -7.56 -11.29
CA GLU A 319 -21.17 -6.50 -12.10
C GLU A 319 -20.15 -5.47 -12.63
N ASN A 320 -19.06 -5.21 -11.90
CA ASN A 320 -18.07 -4.18 -12.26
C ASN A 320 -16.62 -4.72 -12.34
N ILE A 321 -16.44 -6.04 -12.28
CA ILE A 321 -15.11 -6.68 -12.24
C ILE A 321 -14.22 -6.35 -13.45
N ASP A 322 -14.81 -6.07 -14.61
CA ASP A 322 -14.05 -5.77 -15.83
C ASP A 322 -13.81 -4.26 -16.03
N SER A 323 -14.42 -3.40 -15.20
CA SER A 323 -14.35 -1.93 -15.35
C SER A 323 -13.84 -1.19 -14.10
N TYR A 324 -13.78 -1.82 -12.93
CA TYR A 324 -13.45 -1.14 -11.66
C TYR A 324 -12.07 -0.47 -11.68
N LYS A 325 -11.09 -1.03 -12.41
CA LYS A 325 -9.75 -0.46 -12.51
C LYS A 325 -9.76 0.92 -13.17
N ASP A 326 -10.66 1.17 -14.13
CA ASP A 326 -10.78 2.49 -14.76
C ASP A 326 -11.32 3.53 -13.78
N ALA A 327 -12.23 3.13 -12.88
CA ALA A 327 -12.71 4.00 -11.81
C ALA A 327 -11.63 4.31 -10.77
N MET A 328 -10.61 3.46 -10.61
CA MET A 328 -9.49 3.66 -9.68
C MET A 328 -8.29 4.41 -10.28
N LYS A 329 -8.30 4.73 -11.58
CA LYS A 329 -7.21 5.50 -12.23
C LYS A 329 -7.23 7.00 -11.89
N ASN A 330 -8.38 7.52 -11.45
CA ASN A 330 -8.58 8.92 -11.06
C ASN A 330 -8.30 9.15 -9.57
#